data_AF-A0A0S7ZR37-F1
#
_entry.id   AF-A0A0S7ZR37-F1
#
_cell.length_a   1.000
_cell.length_b   1.000
_cell.length_c   1.000
_cell.angle_alpha   90.00
_cell.angle_beta   90.00
_cell.angle_gamma   90.00
#
_symmetry.space_group_name_H-M   'P 1'
#
loop_
_entity.id
_entity.type
_entity.pdbx_description
1 polymer ?
#
loop_
_entity_poly.entity_id
_entity_poly.type
_entity_poly.pdbx_seq_one_letter_code
_entity_poly.pdbx_strand_id
1 'polypeptide(L)'
;MADLLLGLSGMPPERVEDVLGVLGNAPLASSFAVQLLQRLRDQAPSVTPAIDWLNERLAAQGTNPGEVVAQAHQDQAAANITVRNIITSMRWMSSISWPDFFESVSLVDETLQAVTGFAAMDFATRDKYRSAIEELSRGSQWSELEVAHEAVMMARAARRERERAAPPANPDRDTAAAESESTAFAVPRHREEDPGYYLVSSGRWAFEQRVGFRAPLRVRIRRAWRTHAVSGYFGLIAVLTALVLSGPLLLTWSAGVGVPILIVLGILAFVPASDIAVSLVHRLVALLVPPRLLCKLDLARG
;
A
#
# COMPACT_ATOMS: atom_id res chain seq x y z
N MET A 1 26.39 -40.85 11.58
CA MET A 1 27.67 -41.23 12.22
C MET A 1 27.47 -41.62 13.67
N ALA A 2 27.02 -40.73 14.55
CA ALA A 2 26.69 -41.10 15.94
C ALA A 2 25.69 -42.28 16.01
N ASP A 3 24.67 -42.31 15.15
CA ASP A 3 23.66 -43.39 15.13
C ASP A 3 24.20 -44.73 14.59
N LEU A 4 25.31 -44.72 13.84
CA LEU A 4 26.00 -45.94 13.36
C LEU A 4 26.93 -46.50 14.45
N LEU A 5 27.61 -45.61 15.19
CA LEU A 5 28.44 -45.95 16.35
C LEU A 5 27.61 -46.49 17.53
N LEU A 6 26.35 -46.03 17.66
CA LEU A 6 25.44 -46.41 18.73
C LEU A 6 24.50 -47.58 18.37
N GLY A 7 24.56 -48.09 17.14
CA GLY A 7 23.65 -49.16 16.67
C GLY A 7 22.16 -48.74 16.61
N LEU A 8 21.87 -47.44 16.71
CA LEU A 8 20.51 -46.87 16.67
C LEU A 8 19.90 -46.85 15.25
N SER A 9 20.69 -47.26 14.25
CA SER A 9 20.32 -47.30 12.83
C SER A 9 19.63 -48.61 12.40
N GLY A 10 19.36 -49.54 13.33
CA GLY A 10 18.80 -50.86 13.01
C GLY A 10 19.82 -51.87 12.45
N MET A 11 21.10 -51.52 12.45
CA MET A 11 22.24 -52.35 12.02
C MET A 11 23.15 -52.63 13.23
N PRO A 12 23.89 -53.75 13.28
CA PRO A 12 24.86 -54.00 14.34
C PRO A 12 25.91 -52.87 14.39
N PRO A 13 26.38 -52.48 15.58
CA PRO A 13 27.31 -51.36 15.74
C PRO A 13 28.60 -51.61 14.94
N GLU A 14 28.90 -50.72 14.00
CA GLU A 14 30.15 -50.76 13.22
C GLU A 14 31.36 -50.43 14.11
N ARG A 15 32.53 -50.94 13.74
CA ARG A 15 33.77 -50.64 14.47
C ARG A 15 34.06 -49.14 14.39
N VAL A 16 34.37 -48.57 15.56
CA VAL A 16 34.64 -47.13 15.76
C VAL A 16 35.70 -46.61 14.78
N GLU A 17 36.73 -47.42 14.51
CA GLU A 17 37.84 -47.13 13.60
C GLU A 17 37.41 -46.98 12.14
N ASP A 18 36.46 -47.80 11.68
CA ASP A 18 35.99 -47.79 10.29
C ASP A 18 35.10 -46.56 10.01
N VAL A 19 34.25 -46.20 10.97
CA VAL A 19 33.33 -45.06 10.85
C VAL A 19 34.07 -43.72 11.00
N LEU A 20 35.01 -43.63 11.95
CA LEU A 20 35.77 -42.40 12.19
C LEU A 20 36.94 -42.22 11.20
N GLY A 21 37.45 -43.30 10.62
CA GLY A 21 38.51 -43.27 9.60
C GLY A 21 38.11 -42.48 8.33
N VAL A 22 36.81 -42.44 8.01
CA VAL A 22 36.27 -41.68 6.86
C VAL A 22 36.47 -40.16 7.00
N LEU A 23 36.55 -39.63 8.24
CA LEU A 23 36.76 -38.20 8.49
C LEU A 23 38.22 -37.77 8.30
N GLY A 24 39.15 -38.73 8.18
CA GLY A 24 40.57 -38.45 7.93
C GLY A 24 41.19 -37.49 8.96
N ASN A 25 42.13 -36.65 8.52
CA ASN A 25 42.82 -35.65 9.33
C ASN A 25 42.31 -34.21 9.14
N ALA A 26 41.11 -34.04 8.58
CA ALA A 26 40.52 -32.72 8.41
C ALA A 26 40.15 -32.08 9.78
N PRO A 27 40.22 -30.75 9.91
CA PRO A 27 39.76 -30.06 11.12
C PRO A 27 38.25 -30.32 11.32
N LEU A 28 37.85 -30.57 12.56
CA LEU A 28 36.47 -30.87 12.91
C LEU A 28 35.71 -29.55 13.10
N ALA A 29 34.55 -29.42 12.47
CA ALA A 29 33.68 -28.27 12.73
C ALA A 29 33.19 -28.31 14.19
N SER A 30 33.24 -27.17 14.90
CA SER A 30 32.85 -27.09 16.32
C SER A 30 31.44 -27.62 16.57
N SER A 31 30.48 -27.30 15.70
CA SER A 31 29.09 -27.78 15.79
C SER A 31 28.99 -29.31 15.66
N PHE A 32 29.80 -29.93 14.81
CA PHE A 32 29.87 -31.37 14.65
C PHE A 32 30.48 -32.03 15.90
N ALA A 33 31.57 -31.48 16.43
CA ALA A 33 32.22 -31.98 17.64
C ALA A 33 31.30 -31.90 18.87
N VAL A 34 30.56 -30.79 19.05
CA VAL A 34 29.56 -30.65 20.14
C VAL A 34 28.44 -31.67 20.00
N GLN A 35 27.86 -31.83 18.80
CA GLN A 35 26.77 -32.79 18.58
C GLN A 35 27.22 -34.24 18.79
N LEU A 36 28.43 -34.58 18.33
CA LEU A 36 29.01 -35.89 18.54
C LEU A 36 29.28 -36.13 20.03
N LEU A 37 29.93 -35.20 20.73
CA LEU A 37 30.18 -35.30 22.16
C LEU A 37 28.88 -35.44 22.97
N GLN A 38 27.87 -34.62 22.68
CA GLN A 38 26.59 -34.64 23.38
C GLN A 38 25.83 -35.96 23.18
N ARG A 39 25.96 -36.59 22.01
CA ARG A 39 25.34 -37.90 21.74
C ARG A 39 26.09 -39.07 22.36
N LEU A 40 27.41 -38.96 22.59
CA LEU A 40 28.24 -40.05 23.13
C LEU A 40 28.41 -40.00 24.65
N ARG A 41 28.23 -38.83 25.30
CA ARG A 41 28.55 -38.61 26.72
C ARG A 41 27.80 -39.51 27.71
N ASP A 42 26.57 -39.91 27.38
CA ASP A 42 25.69 -40.68 28.28
C ASP A 42 25.46 -42.13 27.79
N GLN A 43 26.36 -42.66 26.95
CA GLN A 43 26.22 -43.96 26.27
C GLN A 43 27.07 -45.06 26.91
N ALA A 44 26.80 -46.32 26.51
CA ALA A 44 27.43 -47.51 27.06
C ALA A 44 28.97 -47.50 26.94
N PRO A 45 29.71 -48.24 27.81
CA PRO A 45 31.18 -48.28 27.83
C PRO A 45 31.85 -48.69 26.50
N SER A 46 31.10 -49.34 25.60
CA SER A 46 31.56 -49.70 24.25
C SER A 46 31.91 -48.49 23.37
N VAL A 47 31.48 -47.30 23.75
CA VAL A 47 31.65 -46.05 22.99
C VAL A 47 32.86 -45.23 23.47
N THR A 48 33.48 -45.63 24.59
CA THR A 48 34.68 -44.99 25.17
C THR A 48 35.80 -44.74 24.15
N PRO A 49 36.15 -45.70 23.25
CA PRO A 49 37.18 -45.47 22.24
C PRO A 49 36.85 -44.33 21.26
N ALA A 50 35.56 -44.08 21.00
CA ALA A 50 35.13 -42.97 20.13
C ALA A 50 35.25 -41.61 20.84
N ILE A 51 35.05 -41.58 22.16
CA ILE A 51 35.24 -40.39 23.00
C ILE A 51 36.73 -40.07 23.11
N ASP A 52 37.58 -41.09 23.32
CA ASP A 52 39.04 -40.93 23.38
C ASP A 52 39.59 -40.40 22.05
N TRP A 53 39.14 -40.97 20.92
CA TRP A 53 39.49 -40.45 19.60
C TRP A 53 39.06 -38.98 19.41
N LEU A 54 37.85 -38.60 19.84
CA LEU A 54 37.37 -37.23 19.73
C LEU A 54 38.22 -36.27 20.59
N ASN A 55 38.60 -36.69 21.80
CA ASN A 55 39.45 -35.93 22.70
C ASN A 55 40.84 -35.70 22.10
N GLU A 56 41.48 -36.75 21.57
CA GLU A 56 42.78 -36.66 20.90
C GLU A 56 42.73 -35.74 19.68
N ARG A 57 41.63 -35.80 18.92
CA ARG A 57 41.44 -34.95 17.73
C ARG A 57 41.24 -33.49 18.06
N LEU A 58 40.45 -33.19 19.09
CA LEU A 58 40.28 -31.83 19.58
C LEU A 58 41.59 -31.29 20.17
N ALA A 59 42.34 -32.12 20.91
CA ALA A 59 43.65 -31.75 21.42
C ALA A 59 44.67 -31.46 20.30
N ALA A 60 44.65 -32.24 19.21
CA ALA A 60 45.48 -31.97 18.03
C ALA A 60 45.12 -30.66 17.31
N GLN A 61 43.89 -30.15 17.49
CA GLN A 61 43.43 -28.83 17.00
C GLN A 61 43.67 -27.71 18.03
N GLY A 62 44.30 -28.01 19.16
CA GLY A 62 44.59 -27.04 20.22
C GLY A 62 43.39 -26.65 21.07
N THR A 63 42.33 -27.47 21.11
CA THR A 63 41.15 -27.24 21.94
C THR A 63 40.78 -28.47 22.77
N ASN A 64 39.78 -28.35 23.63
CA ASN A 64 39.27 -29.44 24.43
C ASN A 64 37.73 -29.48 24.38
N PRO A 65 37.10 -30.60 24.76
CA PRO A 65 35.65 -30.76 24.68
C PRO A 65 34.87 -29.67 25.44
N GLY A 66 35.37 -29.23 26.60
CA GLY A 66 34.75 -28.18 27.41
C GLY A 66 34.80 -26.81 26.71
N GLU A 67 35.93 -26.47 26.09
CA GLU A 67 36.11 -25.24 25.31
C GLU A 67 35.23 -25.22 24.06
N VAL A 68 35.14 -26.31 23.31
CA VAL A 68 34.30 -26.37 22.10
C VAL A 68 32.82 -26.22 22.46
N VAL A 69 32.37 -26.83 23.56
CA VAL A 69 31.00 -26.65 24.08
C VAL A 69 30.78 -25.23 24.58
N ALA A 70 31.74 -24.65 25.32
CA ALA A 70 31.66 -23.28 25.79
C ALA A 70 31.58 -22.27 24.63
N GLN A 71 32.42 -22.44 23.61
CA GLN A 71 32.41 -21.62 22.39
C GLN A 71 31.09 -21.73 21.65
N ALA A 72 30.57 -22.95 21.46
CA ALA A 72 29.27 -23.15 20.81
C ALA A 72 28.12 -22.48 21.58
N HIS A 73 28.14 -22.54 22.93
CA HIS A 73 27.18 -21.81 23.76
C HIS A 73 27.33 -20.29 23.64
N GLN A 74 28.55 -19.77 23.56
CA GLN A 74 28.82 -18.35 23.34
C GLN A 74 28.29 -17.88 21.98
N ASP A 75 28.56 -18.63 20.91
CA ASP A 75 28.07 -18.33 19.56
C ASP A 75 26.54 -18.35 19.53
N GLN A 76 25.91 -19.33 20.18
CA GLN A 76 24.46 -19.41 20.31
C GLN A 76 23.88 -18.24 21.14
N ALA A 77 24.54 -17.85 22.23
CA ALA A 77 24.13 -16.71 23.03
C ALA A 77 24.23 -15.39 22.23
N ALA A 78 25.31 -15.19 21.49
CA ALA A 78 25.50 -14.05 20.61
C ALA A 78 24.44 -13.98 19.51
N ALA A 79 24.11 -15.13 18.90
CA ALA A 79 23.04 -15.23 17.91
C ALA A 79 21.66 -14.88 18.53
N ASN A 80 21.36 -15.43 19.71
CA ASN A 80 20.11 -15.13 20.42
C ASN A 80 19.97 -13.65 20.78
N ILE A 81 21.05 -13.00 21.23
CA ILE A 81 21.06 -11.55 21.49
C ILE A 81 20.81 -10.77 20.20
N THR A 82 21.41 -11.18 19.09
CA THR A 82 21.23 -10.55 17.78
C THR A 82 19.77 -10.63 17.32
N VAL A 83 19.16 -11.82 17.40
CA VAL A 83 17.74 -12.02 17.05
C VAL A 83 16.85 -11.16 17.95
N ARG A 84 17.13 -11.12 19.27
CA ARG A 84 16.41 -10.26 20.20
C ARG A 84 16.51 -8.79 19.81
N ASN A 85 17.71 -8.31 19.50
CA ASN A 85 17.91 -6.92 19.08
C ASN A 85 17.16 -6.61 17.78
N ILE A 86 17.16 -7.51 16.79
CA ILE A 86 16.40 -7.35 15.54
C ILE A 86 14.89 -7.25 15.84
N ILE A 87 14.34 -8.14 16.67
CA ILE A 87 12.91 -8.11 17.03
C ILE A 87 12.57 -6.82 17.78
N THR A 88 13.41 -6.40 18.72
CA THR A 88 13.22 -5.15 19.46
C THR A 88 13.26 -3.94 18.53
N SER A 89 14.22 -3.86 17.60
CA SER A 89 14.31 -2.79 16.60
C SER A 89 13.13 -2.78 15.65
N MET A 90 12.70 -3.95 15.15
CA MET A 90 11.51 -4.07 14.29
C MET A 90 10.25 -3.62 15.02
N ARG A 91 10.08 -4.01 16.30
CA ARG A 91 8.96 -3.58 17.13
C ARG A 91 9.00 -2.07 17.39
N TRP A 92 10.17 -1.51 17.69
CA TRP A 92 10.35 -0.08 17.89
C TRP A 92 9.99 0.71 16.61
N MET A 93 10.52 0.30 15.44
CA MET A 93 10.17 0.91 14.16
C MET A 93 8.67 0.82 13.84
N SER A 94 8.02 -0.29 14.21
CA SER A 94 6.56 -0.45 14.03
C SER A 94 5.71 0.40 14.99
N SER A 95 6.29 0.84 16.11
CA SER A 95 5.60 1.66 17.11
C SER A 95 5.60 3.15 16.77
N ILE A 96 6.41 3.57 15.79
CA ILE A 96 6.45 4.95 15.30
C ILE A 96 5.20 5.22 14.48
N SER A 97 4.49 6.30 14.80
CA SER A 97 3.45 6.85 13.94
C SER A 97 4.09 7.48 12.70
N TRP A 98 4.26 6.70 11.64
CA TRP A 98 4.75 7.18 10.35
C TRP A 98 3.97 8.40 9.81
N PRO A 99 2.62 8.47 9.94
CA PRO A 99 1.86 9.66 9.58
C PRO A 99 2.37 10.93 10.27
N ASP A 100 2.50 10.90 11.60
CA ASP A 100 2.91 12.08 12.37
C ASP A 100 4.37 12.46 12.08
N PHE A 101 5.25 11.46 11.96
CA PHE A 101 6.64 11.69 11.60
C PHE A 101 6.75 12.34 10.22
N PHE A 102 6.04 11.82 9.22
CA PHE A 102 6.08 12.36 7.87
C PHE A 102 5.56 13.79 7.81
N GLU A 103 4.43 14.08 8.48
CA GLU A 103 3.87 15.44 8.55
C GLU A 103 4.84 16.42 9.22
N SER A 104 5.59 15.98 10.24
CA SER A 104 6.56 16.84 10.94
C SER A 104 7.76 17.27 10.10
N VAL A 105 8.08 16.56 9.02
CA VAL A 105 9.24 16.84 8.16
C VAL A 105 8.85 17.32 6.76
N SER A 106 7.55 17.37 6.44
CA SER A 106 7.07 17.74 5.11
C SER A 106 6.91 19.25 4.97
N LEU A 107 7.81 19.88 4.19
CA LEU A 107 7.72 21.32 3.87
C LEU A 107 6.45 21.68 3.08
N VAL A 108 5.91 20.73 2.32
CA VAL A 108 4.63 20.89 1.62
C VAL A 108 3.48 20.95 2.62
N ASP A 109 3.49 20.09 3.65
CA ASP A 109 2.50 20.11 4.71
C ASP A 109 2.58 21.41 5.52
N GLU A 110 3.79 21.84 5.88
CA GLU A 110 4.04 23.14 6.53
C GLU A 110 3.46 24.31 5.71
N THR A 111 3.63 24.30 4.39
CA THR A 111 3.07 25.32 3.49
C THR A 111 1.54 25.30 3.51
N LEU A 112 0.92 24.12 3.49
CA LEU A 112 -0.54 23.95 3.48
C LEU A 112 -1.18 24.27 4.85
N GLN A 113 -0.48 24.06 5.96
CA GLN A 113 -0.92 24.42 7.30
C GLN A 113 -1.21 25.92 7.45
N ALA A 114 -0.63 26.75 6.59
CA ALA A 114 -0.85 28.19 6.58
C ALA A 114 -2.25 28.61 6.05
N VAL A 115 -3.12 27.64 5.70
CA VAL A 115 -4.51 27.85 5.30
C VAL A 115 -5.47 27.31 6.36
N THR A 116 -6.55 28.07 6.60
CA THR A 116 -7.62 27.70 7.53
C THR A 116 -8.27 26.36 7.15
N GLY A 117 -8.40 25.47 8.13
CA GLY A 117 -9.10 24.18 7.97
C GLY A 117 -8.22 23.01 7.55
N PHE A 118 -7.02 23.23 6.98
CA PHE A 118 -6.14 22.13 6.55
C PHE A 118 -5.67 21.26 7.74
N ALA A 119 -5.24 21.89 8.83
CA ALA A 119 -4.79 21.18 10.04
C ALA A 119 -5.90 20.34 10.71
N ALA A 120 -7.18 20.66 10.45
CA ALA A 120 -8.32 19.91 10.98
C ALA A 120 -8.72 18.70 10.10
N MET A 121 -8.12 18.54 8.92
CA MET A 121 -8.42 17.42 8.03
C MET A 121 -7.80 16.12 8.54
N ASP A 122 -8.35 14.97 8.17
CA ASP A 122 -7.71 13.68 8.46
C ASP A 122 -6.46 13.46 7.59
N PHE A 123 -5.57 12.58 8.05
CA PHE A 123 -4.32 12.26 7.33
C PHE A 123 -4.58 11.87 5.88
N ALA A 124 -5.62 11.07 5.62
CA ALA A 124 -5.97 10.62 4.28
C ALA A 124 -6.37 11.79 3.35
N THR A 125 -7.02 12.83 3.87
CA THR A 125 -7.35 14.02 3.10
C THR A 125 -6.13 14.88 2.83
N ARG A 126 -5.26 15.09 3.83
CA ARG A 126 -3.98 15.80 3.65
C ARG A 126 -3.07 15.08 2.65
N ASP A 127 -3.04 13.75 2.71
CA ASP A 127 -2.31 12.90 1.78
C ASP A 127 -2.81 13.02 0.33
N LYS A 128 -4.12 13.21 0.12
CA LYS A 128 -4.66 13.52 -1.22
C LYS A 128 -4.16 14.86 -1.76
N TYR A 129 -3.99 15.87 -0.90
CA TYR A 129 -3.49 17.17 -1.31
C TYR A 129 -2.02 17.05 -1.70
N ARG A 130 -1.22 16.37 -0.87
CA ARG A 130 0.19 16.06 -1.15
C ARG A 130 0.36 15.25 -2.44
N SER A 131 -0.44 14.20 -2.64
CA SER A 131 -0.44 13.40 -3.87
C SER A 131 -0.82 14.21 -5.11
N ALA A 132 -1.77 15.16 -4.99
CA ALA A 132 -2.14 16.04 -6.10
C ALA A 132 -1.00 17.02 -6.45
N ILE A 133 -0.32 17.56 -5.44
CA ILE A 133 0.85 18.42 -5.60
C ILE A 133 2.00 17.65 -6.28
N GLU A 134 2.28 16.42 -5.84
CA GLU A 134 3.25 15.53 -6.49
C GLU A 134 2.87 15.28 -7.96
N GLU A 135 1.61 14.94 -8.23
CA GLU A 135 1.13 14.73 -9.60
C GLU A 135 1.40 15.96 -10.48
N LEU A 136 1.04 17.16 -9.99
CA LEU A 136 1.20 18.43 -10.70
C LEU A 136 2.67 18.81 -10.91
N SER A 137 3.51 18.62 -9.89
CA SER A 137 4.96 18.81 -9.94
C SER A 137 5.57 17.91 -11.02
N ARG A 138 5.28 16.60 -10.99
CA ARG A 138 5.83 15.62 -11.95
C ARG A 138 5.45 15.89 -13.41
N GLY A 139 4.30 16.51 -13.66
CA GLY A 139 3.89 16.88 -15.01
C GLY A 139 4.18 18.33 -15.38
N SER A 140 4.85 19.11 -14.54
CA SER A 140 5.21 20.50 -14.81
C SER A 140 6.72 20.72 -14.70
N GLN A 141 7.15 21.99 -14.77
CA GLN A 141 8.55 22.39 -14.49
C GLN A 141 8.71 22.90 -13.05
N TRP A 142 7.65 22.85 -12.25
CA TRP A 142 7.60 23.41 -10.91
C TRP A 142 7.85 22.30 -9.90
N SER A 143 8.61 22.60 -8.86
CA SER A 143 8.78 21.74 -7.69
C SER A 143 7.48 21.62 -6.89
N GLU A 144 7.38 20.57 -6.06
CA GLU A 144 6.22 20.39 -5.17
C GLU A 144 5.99 21.60 -4.27
N LEU A 145 7.07 22.21 -3.78
CA LEU A 145 7.00 23.38 -2.93
C LEU A 145 6.43 24.59 -3.69
N GLU A 146 6.88 24.85 -4.92
CA GLU A 146 6.35 25.94 -5.75
C GLU A 146 4.87 25.75 -6.08
N VAL A 147 4.47 24.52 -6.39
CA VAL A 147 3.06 24.16 -6.63
C VAL A 147 2.22 24.39 -5.36
N ALA A 148 2.73 23.98 -4.19
CA ALA A 148 2.05 24.20 -2.91
C ALA A 148 1.86 25.69 -2.61
N HIS A 149 2.92 26.49 -2.79
CA HIS A 149 2.87 27.94 -2.58
C HIS A 149 1.84 28.61 -3.48
N GLU A 150 1.79 28.26 -4.77
CA GLU A 150 0.82 28.85 -5.70
C GLU A 150 -0.62 28.46 -5.34
N ALA A 151 -0.86 27.22 -4.93
CA ALA A 151 -2.19 26.78 -4.49
C ALA A 151 -2.67 27.58 -3.27
N VAL A 152 -1.78 27.81 -2.29
CA VAL A 152 -2.06 28.63 -1.10
C VAL A 152 -2.26 30.11 -1.48
N MET A 153 -1.46 30.63 -2.41
CA MET A 153 -1.60 32.01 -2.89
C MET A 153 -2.94 32.25 -3.59
N MET A 154 -3.39 31.33 -4.45
CA MET A 154 -4.71 31.41 -5.09
C MET A 154 -5.86 31.35 -4.08
N ALA A 155 -5.76 30.45 -3.09
CA ALA A 155 -6.74 30.35 -2.02
C ALA A 155 -6.84 31.64 -1.19
N ARG A 156 -5.69 32.23 -0.84
CA ARG A 156 -5.63 33.53 -0.13
C ARG A 156 -6.14 34.70 -0.97
N ALA A 157 -5.87 34.70 -2.27
CA ALA A 157 -6.36 35.73 -3.17
C ALA A 157 -7.89 35.71 -3.25
N ALA A 158 -8.49 34.52 -3.39
CA ALA A 158 -9.95 34.36 -3.40
C ALA A 158 -10.60 34.84 -2.09
N ARG A 159 -9.98 34.53 -0.94
CA ARG A 159 -10.43 35.05 0.36
C ARG A 159 -10.39 36.57 0.42
N ARG A 160 -9.28 37.19 0.00
CA ARG A 160 -9.11 38.65 0.01
C ARG A 160 -10.08 39.37 -0.93
N GLU A 161 -10.34 38.81 -2.10
CA GLU A 161 -11.30 39.37 -3.06
C GLU A 161 -12.71 39.39 -2.46
N ARG A 162 -13.10 38.33 -1.73
CA ARG A 162 -14.37 38.28 -1.03
C ARG A 162 -14.45 39.20 0.18
N GLU A 163 -13.40 39.28 0.99
CA GLU A 163 -13.33 40.24 2.11
C GLU A 163 -13.53 41.69 1.63
N ARG A 164 -13.06 42.02 0.41
CA ARG A 164 -13.27 43.33 -0.23
C ARG A 164 -14.66 43.51 -0.81
N ALA A 165 -15.29 42.43 -1.29
CA ALA A 165 -16.64 42.45 -1.87
C ALA A 165 -17.76 42.32 -0.80
N ALA A 166 -17.41 42.00 0.45
CA ALA A 166 -18.36 41.88 1.54
C ALA A 166 -18.98 43.26 1.87
N PRO A 167 -20.30 43.34 2.12
CA PRO A 167 -20.93 44.54 2.64
C PRO A 167 -20.28 44.96 3.96
N PRO A 168 -20.26 46.27 4.31
CA PRO A 168 -19.75 46.70 5.61
C PRO A 168 -20.46 45.96 6.75
N ALA A 169 -19.65 45.36 7.63
CA ALA A 169 -20.08 44.56 8.78
C ALA A 169 -21.14 45.29 9.60
N ASN A 170 -22.23 44.60 9.95
CA ASN A 170 -23.24 45.13 10.86
C ASN A 170 -22.88 44.64 12.27
N PRO A 171 -22.38 45.52 13.16
CA PRO A 171 -21.75 45.12 14.42
C PRO A 171 -22.67 44.29 15.34
N ASP A 172 -23.99 44.40 15.19
CA ASP A 172 -24.98 43.70 16.02
C ASP A 172 -25.31 42.27 15.53
N ARG A 173 -25.02 41.92 14.26
CA ARG A 173 -25.21 40.57 13.72
C ARG A 173 -23.93 39.73 13.75
N ASP A 174 -22.78 40.37 13.60
CA ASP A 174 -21.50 39.69 13.45
C ASP A 174 -20.89 39.26 14.80
N THR A 175 -21.26 39.89 15.92
CA THR A 175 -20.86 39.49 17.27
C THR A 175 -21.48 38.15 17.69
N ALA A 176 -22.77 37.92 17.43
CA ALA A 176 -23.43 36.65 17.74
C ALA A 176 -22.97 35.48 16.85
N ALA A 177 -22.60 35.76 15.58
CA ALA A 177 -22.04 34.76 14.66
C ALA A 177 -20.56 34.45 14.97
N ALA A 178 -19.76 35.47 15.30
CA ALA A 178 -18.34 35.30 15.65
C ALA A 178 -18.14 34.57 16.98
N GLU A 179 -19.02 34.77 17.97
CA GLU A 179 -18.96 34.04 19.25
C GLU A 179 -19.32 32.55 19.11
N SER A 180 -20.21 32.20 18.18
CA SER A 180 -20.52 30.79 17.85
C SER A 180 -19.49 30.13 16.93
N GLU A 181 -18.79 30.88 16.08
CA GLU A 181 -17.73 30.38 15.18
C GLU A 181 -16.36 30.24 15.84
N SER A 182 -16.09 30.95 16.95
CA SER A 182 -14.79 30.90 17.65
C SER A 182 -14.53 29.57 18.38
N THR A 183 -15.53 28.69 18.52
CA THR A 183 -15.42 27.48 19.36
C THR A 183 -15.47 26.15 18.62
N ALA A 184 -15.72 26.10 17.32
CA ALA A 184 -15.75 24.83 16.59
C ALA A 184 -15.19 24.96 15.16
N PHE A 185 -13.96 24.48 14.97
CA PHE A 185 -13.29 24.19 13.70
C PHE A 185 -13.41 25.28 12.62
N ALA A 186 -12.30 26.00 12.34
CA ALA A 186 -12.21 26.99 11.26
C ALA A 186 -12.36 26.35 9.87
N VAL A 187 -13.60 26.04 9.47
CA VAL A 187 -13.96 25.49 8.15
C VAL A 187 -14.04 26.66 7.15
N PRO A 188 -13.43 26.54 5.95
CA PRO A 188 -13.56 27.54 4.89
C PRO A 188 -15.03 27.79 4.55
N ARG A 189 -15.49 29.05 4.59
CA ARG A 189 -16.89 29.38 4.27
C ARG A 189 -17.20 29.18 2.79
N HIS A 190 -16.20 29.29 1.93
CA HIS A 190 -16.32 29.05 0.49
C HIS A 190 -15.21 28.11 0.00
N ARG A 191 -15.56 27.25 -0.97
CA ARG A 191 -14.65 26.23 -1.51
C ARG A 191 -13.38 26.85 -2.13
N GLU A 192 -13.47 28.05 -2.70
CA GLU A 192 -12.36 28.75 -3.37
C GLU A 192 -11.27 29.24 -2.40
N GLU A 193 -11.57 29.32 -1.10
CA GLU A 193 -10.63 29.71 -0.04
C GLU A 193 -9.77 28.53 0.43
N ASP A 194 -10.08 27.31 -0.03
CA ASP A 194 -9.35 26.09 0.28
C ASP A 194 -8.41 25.72 -0.89
N PRO A 195 -7.10 25.50 -0.67
CA PRO A 195 -6.18 25.03 -1.70
C PRO A 195 -6.65 23.71 -2.33
N GLY A 196 -7.39 22.87 -1.61
CA GLY A 196 -8.00 21.65 -2.13
C GLY A 196 -8.92 21.86 -3.33
N TYR A 197 -9.53 23.04 -3.46
CA TYR A 197 -10.35 23.38 -4.61
C TYR A 197 -9.55 23.44 -5.91
N TYR A 198 -8.34 24.01 -5.84
CA TYR A 198 -7.41 24.11 -6.97
C TYR A 198 -6.60 22.83 -7.18
N LEU A 199 -6.36 22.04 -6.13
CA LEU A 199 -5.58 20.80 -6.24
C LEU A 199 -6.40 19.59 -6.70
N VAL A 200 -7.62 19.42 -6.17
CA VAL A 200 -8.39 18.18 -6.30
C VAL A 200 -9.77 18.39 -6.95
N SER A 201 -10.32 19.60 -6.88
CA SER A 201 -11.71 19.91 -7.26
C SER A 201 -11.83 20.68 -8.59
N SER A 202 -12.93 21.43 -8.75
CA SER A 202 -13.29 22.14 -9.99
C SER A 202 -12.29 23.22 -10.41
N GLY A 203 -11.52 23.81 -9.46
CA GLY A 203 -10.49 24.81 -9.76
C GLY A 203 -9.23 24.24 -10.42
N ARG A 204 -9.11 22.91 -10.48
CA ARG A 204 -7.91 22.22 -10.94
C ARG A 204 -7.50 22.53 -12.37
N TRP A 205 -8.44 22.75 -13.26
CA TRP A 205 -8.10 23.04 -14.66
C TRP A 205 -7.44 24.40 -14.84
N ALA A 206 -7.94 25.44 -14.15
CA ALA A 206 -7.33 26.76 -14.17
C ALA A 206 -5.93 26.74 -13.55
N PHE A 207 -5.77 25.96 -12.48
CA PHE A 207 -4.47 25.76 -11.82
C PHE A 207 -3.46 25.06 -12.73
N GLU A 208 -3.87 23.98 -13.40
CA GLU A 208 -3.01 23.25 -14.33
C GLU A 208 -2.50 24.09 -15.49
N GLN A 209 -3.31 25.00 -16.02
CA GLN A 209 -2.88 25.93 -17.05
C GLN A 209 -1.81 26.89 -16.55
N ARG A 210 -1.98 27.40 -15.33
CA ARG A 210 -1.02 28.33 -14.73
C ARG A 210 0.33 27.68 -14.46
N VAL A 211 0.33 26.44 -13.96
CA VAL A 211 1.54 25.67 -13.67
C VAL A 211 2.14 25.03 -14.93
N GLY A 212 1.45 25.09 -16.07
CA GLY A 212 1.94 24.52 -17.34
C GLY A 212 1.97 22.99 -17.33
N PHE A 213 1.01 22.37 -16.65
CA PHE A 213 0.95 20.92 -16.44
C PHE A 213 0.71 20.15 -17.75
N ARG A 214 1.65 19.28 -18.11
CA ARG A 214 1.55 18.32 -19.22
C ARG A 214 0.95 17.01 -18.73
N ALA A 215 -0.38 16.92 -18.82
CA ALA A 215 -1.10 15.71 -18.42
C ALA A 215 -0.65 14.48 -19.22
N PRO A 216 -0.30 13.35 -18.57
CA PRO A 216 0.03 12.12 -19.27
C PRO A 216 -1.19 11.58 -20.04
N LEU A 217 -0.95 10.86 -21.14
CA LEU A 217 -1.99 10.35 -22.04
C LEU A 217 -3.11 9.60 -21.31
N ARG A 218 -2.76 8.82 -20.26
CA ARG A 218 -3.74 8.11 -19.41
C ARG A 218 -4.71 9.07 -18.70
N VAL A 219 -4.23 10.20 -18.21
CA VAL A 219 -5.06 11.22 -17.54
C VAL A 219 -5.93 11.95 -18.56
N ARG A 220 -5.40 12.24 -19.76
CA ARG A 220 -6.18 12.80 -20.87
C ARG A 220 -7.30 11.88 -21.31
N ILE A 221 -7.02 10.59 -21.52
CA ILE A 221 -8.02 9.57 -21.90
C ILE A 221 -9.09 9.45 -20.81
N ARG A 222 -8.69 9.37 -19.53
CA ARG A 222 -9.62 9.32 -18.38
C ARG A 222 -10.51 10.57 -18.30
N ARG A 223 -9.99 11.75 -18.59
CA ARG A 223 -10.78 13.00 -18.62
C ARG A 223 -11.72 13.05 -19.82
N ALA A 224 -11.25 12.68 -21.02
CA ALA A 224 -12.08 12.58 -22.21
C ALA A 224 -13.27 11.63 -21.98
N TRP A 225 -13.00 10.47 -21.38
CA TRP A 225 -14.02 9.49 -20.96
C TRP A 225 -15.01 10.05 -19.94
N ARG A 226 -14.60 10.91 -19.00
CA ARG A 226 -15.55 11.56 -18.07
C ARG A 226 -16.40 12.63 -18.74
N THR A 227 -15.82 13.45 -19.61
CA THR A 227 -16.56 14.50 -20.33
C THR A 227 -17.55 13.92 -21.34
N HIS A 228 -17.21 12.79 -21.96
CA HIS A 228 -18.10 12.05 -22.85
C HIS A 228 -18.79 10.88 -22.15
N ALA A 229 -18.74 10.77 -20.81
CA ALA A 229 -19.23 9.61 -20.08
C ALA A 229 -20.70 9.33 -20.36
N VAL A 230 -21.51 10.38 -20.48
CA VAL A 230 -22.93 10.28 -20.79
C VAL A 230 -23.14 9.73 -22.20
N SER A 231 -22.46 10.30 -23.20
CA SER A 231 -22.57 9.84 -24.60
C SER A 231 -21.97 8.44 -24.81
N GLY A 232 -20.86 8.13 -24.14
CA GLY A 232 -20.21 6.81 -24.19
C GLY A 232 -21.02 5.75 -23.46
N TYR A 233 -21.69 6.09 -22.36
CA TYR A 233 -22.62 5.22 -21.65
C TYR A 233 -23.84 4.87 -22.51
N PHE A 234 -24.49 5.86 -23.11
CA PHE A 234 -25.60 5.62 -24.03
C PHE A 234 -25.16 4.86 -25.29
N GLY A 235 -23.99 5.17 -25.84
CA GLY A 235 -23.42 4.45 -26.99
C GLY A 235 -23.11 2.98 -26.68
N LEU A 236 -22.52 2.69 -25.52
CA LEU A 236 -22.22 1.32 -25.09
C LEU A 236 -23.49 0.51 -24.84
N ILE A 237 -24.51 1.11 -24.22
CA ILE A 237 -25.83 0.48 -24.07
C ILE A 237 -26.42 0.17 -25.44
N ALA A 238 -26.43 1.13 -26.37
CA ALA A 238 -26.97 0.91 -27.71
C ALA A 238 -26.25 -0.24 -28.45
N VAL A 239 -24.91 -0.30 -28.37
CA VAL A 239 -24.12 -1.38 -28.99
C VAL A 239 -24.40 -2.73 -28.35
N LEU A 240 -24.46 -2.80 -27.01
CA LEU A 240 -24.75 -4.06 -26.31
C LEU A 240 -26.18 -4.54 -26.57
N THR A 241 -27.16 -3.64 -26.56
CA THR A 241 -28.55 -3.97 -26.92
C THR A 241 -28.63 -4.50 -28.35
N ALA A 242 -27.93 -3.88 -29.30
CA ALA A 242 -27.85 -4.36 -30.68
C ALA A 242 -27.17 -5.74 -30.78
N LEU A 243 -26.10 -5.97 -30.01
CA LEU A 243 -25.42 -7.28 -29.95
C LEU A 243 -26.36 -8.37 -29.42
N VAL A 244 -27.08 -8.10 -28.32
CA VAL A 244 -28.04 -9.03 -27.73
C VAL A 244 -29.20 -9.33 -28.67
N LEU A 245 -29.71 -8.32 -29.40
CA LEU A 245 -30.75 -8.50 -30.43
C LEU A 245 -30.23 -9.25 -31.68
N SER A 246 -28.95 -9.10 -32.01
CA SER A 246 -28.38 -9.69 -33.23
C SER A 246 -28.47 -11.21 -33.25
N GLY A 247 -28.22 -11.89 -32.12
CA GLY A 247 -28.24 -13.35 -32.03
C GLY A 247 -29.60 -13.97 -32.37
N PRO A 248 -30.69 -13.60 -31.66
CA PRO A 248 -32.04 -14.08 -31.94
C PRO A 248 -32.52 -13.74 -33.36
N LEU A 249 -32.22 -12.53 -33.85
CA LEU A 249 -32.63 -12.11 -35.20
C LEU A 249 -31.88 -12.87 -36.30
N LEU A 250 -30.58 -13.14 -36.14
CA LEU A 250 -29.79 -13.91 -37.11
C LEU A 250 -30.23 -15.38 -37.13
N LEU A 251 -30.51 -15.97 -35.97
CA LEU A 251 -31.01 -17.35 -35.87
C LEU A 251 -32.38 -17.50 -36.54
N THR A 252 -33.31 -16.59 -36.26
CA THR A 252 -34.66 -16.62 -36.86
C THR A 252 -34.66 -16.30 -38.35
N TRP A 253 -33.75 -15.42 -38.81
CA TRP A 253 -33.54 -15.19 -40.23
C TRP A 253 -32.99 -16.41 -40.96
N SER A 254 -32.00 -17.11 -40.36
CA SER A 254 -31.45 -18.36 -40.92
C SER A 254 -32.48 -19.51 -40.98
N ALA A 255 -33.53 -19.45 -40.15
CA ALA A 255 -34.65 -20.38 -40.17
C ALA A 255 -35.72 -20.06 -41.24
N GLY A 256 -35.51 -19.03 -42.08
CA GLY A 256 -36.39 -18.69 -43.20
C GLY A 256 -37.63 -17.87 -42.81
N VAL A 257 -37.63 -17.23 -41.64
CA VAL A 257 -38.75 -16.40 -41.17
C VAL A 257 -38.84 -15.10 -41.98
N GLY A 258 -40.07 -14.71 -42.35
CA GLY A 258 -40.32 -13.47 -43.09
C GLY A 258 -39.96 -12.20 -42.31
N VAL A 259 -39.47 -11.18 -43.04
CA VAL A 259 -39.08 -9.86 -42.52
C VAL A 259 -40.10 -9.20 -41.58
N PRO A 260 -41.44 -9.29 -41.79
CA PRO A 260 -42.41 -8.66 -40.88
C PRO A 260 -42.38 -9.21 -39.46
N ILE A 261 -42.17 -10.53 -39.31
CA ILE A 261 -42.12 -11.21 -38.01
C ILE A 261 -40.82 -10.83 -37.27
N LEU A 262 -39.72 -10.64 -38.01
CA LEU A 262 -38.45 -10.17 -37.44
C LEU A 262 -38.57 -8.75 -36.85
N ILE A 263 -39.34 -7.86 -37.49
CA ILE A 263 -39.58 -6.50 -36.99
C ILE A 263 -40.38 -6.55 -35.68
N VAL A 264 -41.46 -7.34 -35.64
CA VAL A 264 -42.28 -7.51 -34.42
C VAL A 264 -41.45 -8.12 -33.29
N LEU A 265 -40.66 -9.15 -33.58
CA LEU A 265 -39.77 -9.78 -32.61
C LEU A 265 -38.71 -8.82 -32.09
N GLY A 266 -38.10 -8.01 -32.97
CA GLY A 266 -37.10 -7.01 -32.59
C GLY A 266 -37.65 -5.94 -31.66
N ILE A 267 -38.88 -5.45 -31.93
CA ILE A 267 -39.55 -4.47 -31.06
C ILE A 267 -39.86 -5.09 -29.69
N LEU A 268 -40.38 -6.32 -29.66
CA LEU A 268 -40.75 -6.99 -28.41
C LEU A 268 -39.52 -7.36 -27.56
N ALA A 269 -38.43 -7.77 -28.22
CA ALA A 269 -37.18 -8.15 -27.58
C ALA A 269 -36.30 -6.95 -27.17
N PHE A 270 -36.60 -5.74 -27.66
CA PHE A 270 -35.82 -4.54 -27.36
C PHE A 270 -35.79 -4.23 -25.85
N VAL A 271 -36.96 -4.32 -25.19
CA VAL A 271 -37.09 -4.04 -23.75
C VAL A 271 -36.23 -4.96 -22.89
N PRO A 272 -36.35 -6.31 -22.97
CA PRO A 272 -35.50 -7.20 -22.18
C PRO A 272 -34.02 -7.14 -22.58
N ALA A 273 -33.71 -6.92 -23.87
CA ALA A 273 -32.32 -6.76 -24.31
C ALA A 273 -31.66 -5.51 -23.72
N SER A 274 -32.40 -4.39 -23.63
CA SER A 274 -31.92 -3.16 -23.03
C SER A 274 -31.66 -3.31 -21.52
N ASP A 275 -32.49 -4.08 -20.82
CA ASP A 275 -32.32 -4.31 -19.38
C ASP A 275 -31.05 -5.14 -19.07
N ILE A 276 -30.79 -6.17 -19.89
CA ILE A 276 -29.55 -6.95 -19.82
C ILE A 276 -28.33 -6.07 -20.11
N ALA A 277 -28.40 -5.21 -21.13
CA ALA A 277 -27.32 -4.30 -21.50
C ALA A 277 -27.03 -3.30 -20.36
N VAL A 278 -28.05 -2.67 -19.78
CA VAL A 278 -27.92 -1.74 -18.66
C VAL A 278 -27.27 -2.41 -17.45
N SER A 279 -27.73 -3.62 -17.10
CA SER A 279 -27.17 -4.39 -15.98
C SER A 279 -25.69 -4.73 -16.17
N LEU A 280 -25.30 -5.10 -17.39
CA LEU A 280 -23.91 -5.41 -17.72
C LEU A 280 -23.01 -4.16 -17.62
N VAL A 281 -23.49 -3.04 -18.14
CA VAL A 281 -22.77 -1.76 -18.05
C VAL A 281 -22.64 -1.32 -16.59
N HIS A 282 -23.69 -1.44 -15.77
CA HIS A 282 -23.63 -1.11 -14.35
C HIS A 282 -22.53 -1.92 -13.64
N ARG A 283 -22.47 -3.24 -13.87
CA ARG A 283 -21.41 -4.10 -13.32
C ARG A 283 -20.02 -3.69 -13.80
N LEU A 284 -19.88 -3.38 -15.08
CA LEU A 284 -18.60 -2.97 -15.66
C LEU A 284 -18.13 -1.63 -15.06
N VAL A 285 -19.03 -0.67 -14.89
CA VAL A 285 -18.75 0.62 -14.22
C VAL A 285 -18.33 0.39 -12.77
N ALA A 286 -19.02 -0.47 -12.03
CA ALA A 286 -18.66 -0.78 -10.65
C ALA A 286 -17.26 -1.41 -10.50
N LEU A 287 -16.81 -2.18 -11.50
CA LEU A 287 -15.46 -2.76 -11.53
C LEU A 287 -14.39 -1.74 -11.95
N LEU A 288 -14.70 -0.82 -12.85
CA LEU A 288 -13.74 0.13 -13.41
C LEU A 288 -13.61 1.44 -12.63
N VAL A 289 -14.65 1.83 -11.89
CA VAL A 289 -14.67 3.10 -11.15
C VAL A 289 -14.30 2.82 -9.69
N PRO A 290 -13.06 3.12 -9.27
CA PRO A 290 -12.69 2.98 -7.86
C PRO A 290 -13.53 3.94 -7.00
N PRO A 291 -13.91 3.52 -5.78
CA PRO A 291 -14.68 4.35 -4.86
C PRO A 291 -13.91 5.64 -4.56
N ARG A 292 -14.56 6.79 -4.77
CA ARG A 292 -14.00 8.09 -4.40
C ARG A 292 -14.28 8.34 -2.93
N LEU A 293 -13.24 8.22 -2.10
CA LEU A 293 -13.26 8.66 -0.72
C LEU A 293 -13.48 10.18 -0.67
N LEU A 294 -14.55 10.64 -0.04
CA LEU A 294 -14.78 12.06 0.22
C LEU A 294 -13.72 12.58 1.21
N CYS A 295 -13.38 13.86 1.10
CA CYS A 295 -12.50 14.52 2.07
C CYS A 295 -13.20 14.55 3.43
N LYS A 296 -12.49 14.21 4.50
CA LYS A 296 -13.04 14.05 5.85
C LYS A 296 -12.19 14.84 6.85
N LEU A 297 -12.84 15.35 7.89
CA LEU A 297 -12.19 16.01 9.03
C LEU A 297 -11.78 14.97 10.08
N ASP A 298 -10.67 15.22 10.76
CA ASP A 298 -10.24 14.41 11.90
C ASP A 298 -11.01 14.86 13.15
N LEU A 299 -12.07 14.12 13.47
CA LEU A 299 -12.87 14.34 14.66
C LEU A 299 -12.40 13.49 15.86
N ALA A 300 -11.26 12.79 15.76
CA ALA A 300 -10.81 11.87 16.80
C ALA A 300 -10.40 12.54 18.13
N ARG A 301 -10.30 13.87 18.17
CA ARG A 301 -9.98 14.66 19.37
C ARG A 301 -11.15 15.51 19.88
N GLY A 302 -12.40 15.23 19.45
CA GLY A 302 -13.63 15.87 19.91
C GLY A 302 -14.53 14.93 20.70
#